data_AF-A0A7S0TX53-F1
#
_entry.id   AF-A0A7S0TX53-F1
#
_cell.length_a   1.000
_cell.length_b   1.000
_cell.length_c   1.000
_cell.angle_alpha   90.00
_cell.angle_beta   90.00
_cell.angle_gamma   90.00
#
_symmetry.space_group_name_H-M   'P 1'
#
loop_
_entity.id
_entity.type
_entity.pdbx_description
1 polymer ?
#
loop_
_entity_poly.entity_id
_entity_poly.type
_entity_poly.pdbx_seq_one_letter_code
_entity_poly.pdbx_strand_id
1 'polypeptide(L)'
;QPLQGGPVIEAAAPRQPVGPPKTKDTEPPEESAKERSQRFAGYNRSLLASKDCKVRKWLMEDRLISLNTLNEYHVGAVTQTFNGVQKQCAVFPWFTDGEDGPVRAKIRAHDDKKCMRLEPQGGGWGFFGWNTVEETDTAIAVTEGELDALTVRQHTNMKAVSLPNGCNSLPPPLGGGVSLWGGGR
;
A
#
# COMPACT_ATOMS: atom_id res chain seq x y z
N GLN A 1 47.86 -56.33 48.71
CA GLN A 1 46.39 -56.45 48.53
C GLN A 1 45.84 -55.06 48.13
N PRO A 2 44.78 -54.98 47.30
CA PRO A 2 44.85 -54.32 46.00
C PRO A 2 44.05 -53.01 45.86
N LEU A 3 44.42 -52.25 44.81
CA LEU A 3 43.62 -51.49 43.82
C LEU A 3 42.23 -50.92 44.20
N GLN A 4 42.04 -49.63 43.89
CA GLN A 4 40.96 -49.00 43.09
C GLN A 4 40.32 -47.74 43.70
N GLY A 5 40.14 -46.72 42.85
CA GLY A 5 39.30 -45.56 43.14
C GLY A 5 39.60 -44.35 42.25
N GLY A 6 39.62 -44.52 40.92
CA GLY A 6 39.62 -43.37 39.99
C GLY A 6 38.27 -42.64 40.01
N PRO A 7 38.23 -41.32 39.71
CA PRO A 7 36.98 -40.56 39.74
C PRO A 7 36.04 -41.00 38.62
N VAL A 8 34.77 -41.17 39.00
CA VAL A 8 33.64 -41.53 38.16
C VAL A 8 33.40 -40.43 37.11
N ILE A 9 33.38 -40.81 35.84
CA ILE A 9 32.98 -39.95 34.72
C ILE A 9 31.46 -39.95 34.69
N GLU A 10 30.84 -38.82 35.04
CA GLU A 10 29.39 -38.67 34.99
C GLU A 10 28.95 -38.50 33.52
N ALA A 11 28.12 -39.43 33.06
CA ALA A 11 27.64 -39.49 31.69
C ALA A 11 26.68 -38.32 31.39
N ALA A 12 26.94 -37.61 30.29
CA ALA A 12 26.08 -36.54 29.80
C ALA A 12 24.66 -37.04 29.49
N ALA A 13 23.66 -36.33 30.01
CA ALA A 13 22.24 -36.62 29.82
C ALA A 13 21.82 -36.60 28.33
N PRO A 14 20.88 -37.46 27.90
CA PRO A 14 20.43 -37.53 26.52
C PRO A 14 19.66 -36.26 26.11
N ARG A 15 20.02 -35.73 24.92
CA ARG A 15 19.34 -34.59 24.28
C ARG A 15 17.87 -34.95 24.01
N GLN A 16 16.96 -34.06 24.40
CA GLN A 16 15.53 -34.22 24.16
C GLN A 16 15.20 -34.23 22.65
N PRO A 17 14.16 -34.97 22.21
CA PRO A 17 13.82 -35.08 20.81
C PRO A 17 13.33 -33.74 20.24
N VAL A 18 13.86 -33.44 19.05
CA VAL A 18 13.50 -32.32 18.20
C VAL A 18 11.98 -32.31 17.99
N GLY A 19 11.35 -31.17 18.29
CA GLY A 19 9.90 -31.00 18.13
C GLY A 19 9.42 -31.29 16.71
N PRO A 20 8.10 -31.51 16.51
CA PRO A 20 7.54 -31.89 15.23
C PRO A 20 7.88 -30.85 14.15
N PRO A 21 8.07 -31.29 12.89
CA PRO A 21 8.47 -30.41 11.80
C PRO A 21 7.45 -29.29 11.64
N LYS A 22 7.95 -28.05 11.57
CA LYS A 22 7.16 -26.86 11.23
C LYS A 22 6.35 -27.20 9.98
N THR A 23 5.02 -27.17 10.11
CA THR A 23 4.11 -27.20 8.98
C THR A 23 4.56 -26.11 8.02
N LYS A 24 4.88 -26.47 6.77
CA LYS A 24 5.18 -25.52 5.70
C LYS A 24 4.07 -24.47 5.70
N ASP A 25 4.43 -23.23 6.00
CA ASP A 25 3.60 -22.08 5.72
C ASP A 25 3.19 -22.21 4.26
N THR A 26 1.94 -22.58 4.04
CA THR A 26 1.41 -22.70 2.70
C THR A 26 1.18 -21.25 2.31
N GLU A 27 2.11 -20.69 1.54
CA GLU A 27 1.92 -19.37 0.95
C GLU A 27 0.53 -19.35 0.32
N PRO A 28 -0.30 -18.35 0.63
CA PRO A 28 -1.63 -18.27 0.04
C PRO A 28 -1.48 -18.31 -1.48
N PRO A 29 -2.39 -19.02 -2.18
CA PRO A 29 -2.29 -19.17 -3.63
C PRO A 29 -2.19 -17.80 -4.30
N GLU A 30 -1.28 -17.71 -5.27
CA GLU A 30 -1.03 -16.49 -6.04
C GLU A 30 -2.34 -16.06 -6.72
N GLU A 31 -2.92 -14.95 -6.25
CA GLU A 31 -4.15 -14.39 -6.80
C GLU A 31 -3.92 -14.02 -8.27
N SER A 32 -4.79 -14.51 -9.17
CA SER A 32 -4.66 -14.18 -10.59
C SER A 32 -4.92 -12.69 -10.85
N ALA A 33 -4.34 -12.14 -11.91
CA ALA A 33 -4.55 -10.73 -12.29
C ALA A 33 -6.04 -10.36 -12.46
N LYS A 34 -6.83 -11.30 -12.98
CA LYS A 34 -8.27 -11.13 -13.19
C LYS A 34 -9.03 -11.05 -11.86
N GLU A 35 -8.75 -11.94 -10.91
CA GLU A 35 -9.38 -11.93 -9.58
C GLU A 35 -9.06 -10.63 -8.84
N ARG A 36 -7.78 -10.22 -8.88
CA ARG A 36 -7.31 -8.97 -8.29
C ARG A 36 -8.03 -7.75 -8.88
N SER A 37 -8.15 -7.68 -10.21
CA SER A 37 -8.86 -6.60 -10.89
C SER A 37 -10.35 -6.56 -10.50
N GLN A 38 -11.02 -7.71 -10.44
CA GLN A 38 -12.41 -7.81 -10.01
C GLN A 38 -12.61 -7.37 -8.56
N ARG A 39 -11.66 -7.72 -7.67
CA ARG A 39 -11.67 -7.35 -6.26
C ARG A 39 -11.56 -5.85 -6.06
N PHE A 40 -10.60 -5.18 -6.73
CA PHE A 40 -10.47 -3.73 -6.67
C PHE A 40 -11.67 -3.00 -7.28
N ALA A 41 -12.22 -3.49 -8.38
CA ALA A 41 -13.47 -2.98 -8.93
C ALA A 41 -14.64 -3.12 -7.93
N GLY A 42 -14.65 -4.19 -7.12
CA GLY A 42 -15.58 -4.37 -6.01
C GLY A 42 -15.47 -3.27 -4.95
N TYR A 43 -14.26 -2.87 -4.55
CA TYR A 43 -14.05 -1.77 -3.60
C TYR A 43 -14.50 -0.43 -4.16
N ASN A 44 -14.26 -0.16 -5.44
CA ASN A 44 -14.76 1.04 -6.09
C ASN A 44 -16.29 1.08 -6.09
N ARG A 45 -16.96 0.00 -6.53
CA ARG A 45 -18.43 -0.10 -6.46
C ARG A 45 -18.96 0.11 -5.04
N SER A 46 -18.29 -0.44 -4.03
CA SER A 46 -18.64 -0.25 -2.61
C SER A 46 -18.64 1.22 -2.21
N LEU A 47 -17.61 1.98 -2.58
CA LEU A 47 -17.52 3.42 -2.32
C LEU A 47 -18.63 4.21 -3.04
N LEU A 48 -18.87 3.89 -4.31
CA LEU A 48 -19.85 4.59 -5.15
C LEU A 48 -21.31 4.31 -4.75
N ALA A 49 -21.61 3.13 -4.22
CA ALA A 49 -22.95 2.76 -3.77
C ALA A 49 -23.25 3.27 -2.35
N SER A 50 -22.26 3.24 -1.45
CA SER A 50 -22.49 3.44 -0.01
C SER A 50 -22.44 4.92 0.40
N LYS A 51 -23.58 5.62 0.33
CA LYS A 51 -23.69 7.03 0.76
C LYS A 51 -23.32 7.26 2.23
N ASP A 52 -23.60 6.29 3.10
CA ASP A 52 -23.29 6.36 4.53
C ASP A 52 -21.89 5.86 4.91
N CYS A 53 -21.05 5.51 3.92
CA CYS A 53 -19.67 5.10 4.17
C CYS A 53 -18.85 6.28 4.71
N LYS A 54 -18.17 6.10 5.85
CA LYS A 54 -17.34 7.13 6.47
C LYS A 54 -16.19 7.56 5.56
N VAL A 55 -15.62 6.62 4.80
CA VAL A 55 -14.57 6.89 3.81
C VAL A 55 -15.10 7.80 2.71
N ARG A 56 -16.33 7.57 2.25
CA ARG A 56 -16.96 8.42 1.24
C ARG A 56 -17.17 9.85 1.76
N LYS A 57 -17.75 9.99 2.96
CA LYS A 57 -17.93 11.30 3.60
C LYS A 57 -16.60 12.01 3.78
N TRP A 58 -15.60 11.31 4.31
CA TRP A 58 -14.24 11.84 4.44
C TRP A 58 -13.65 12.32 3.10
N LEU A 59 -13.79 11.56 2.01
CA LEU A 59 -13.28 11.96 0.70
C LEU A 59 -14.07 13.13 0.08
N MET A 60 -15.38 13.13 0.19
CA MET A 60 -16.24 14.09 -0.50
C MET A 60 -16.49 15.36 0.30
N GLU A 61 -16.63 15.26 1.62
CA GLU A 61 -16.99 16.38 2.50
C GLU A 61 -15.74 17.00 3.14
N ASP A 62 -14.78 16.19 3.62
CA ASP A 62 -13.56 16.74 4.25
C ASP A 62 -12.45 17.04 3.23
N ARG A 63 -12.28 16.15 2.24
CA ARG A 63 -11.24 16.31 1.20
C ARG A 63 -11.76 16.99 -0.07
N LEU A 64 -13.07 17.22 -0.15
CA LEU A 64 -13.71 17.91 -1.28
C LEU A 64 -13.42 17.28 -2.64
N ILE A 65 -13.24 15.95 -2.68
CA ILE A 65 -13.04 15.20 -3.93
C ILE A 65 -14.39 14.71 -4.45
N SER A 66 -14.70 15.06 -5.69
CA SER A 66 -15.95 14.71 -6.35
C SER A 66 -16.06 13.22 -6.59
N LEU A 67 -17.30 12.71 -6.61
CA LEU A 67 -17.56 11.31 -6.92
C LEU A 67 -17.06 10.92 -8.32
N ASN A 68 -17.09 11.85 -9.27
CA ASN A 68 -16.60 11.62 -10.63
C ASN A 68 -15.08 11.37 -10.63
N THR A 69 -14.32 12.21 -9.94
CA THR A 69 -12.85 12.05 -9.81
C THR A 69 -12.49 10.76 -9.06
N LEU A 70 -13.24 10.41 -8.00
CA LEU A 70 -13.06 9.14 -7.30
C LEU A 70 -13.30 7.93 -8.20
N ASN A 71 -14.35 8.00 -9.04
CA ASN A 71 -14.66 6.95 -10.01
C ASN A 71 -13.58 6.83 -11.09
N GLU A 72 -13.15 7.95 -11.67
CA GLU A 72 -12.09 8.01 -12.69
C GLU A 72 -10.77 7.36 -12.21
N TYR A 73 -10.42 7.55 -10.94
CA TYR A 73 -9.20 6.98 -10.34
C TYR A 73 -9.42 5.61 -9.68
N HIS A 74 -10.60 5.03 -9.85
CA HIS A 74 -10.99 3.73 -9.29
C HIS A 74 -10.82 3.65 -7.76
N VAL A 75 -10.94 4.79 -7.07
CA VAL A 75 -10.82 4.85 -5.60
C VAL A 75 -11.94 4.00 -4.99
N GLY A 76 -11.59 3.21 -3.98
CA GLY A 76 -12.52 2.27 -3.35
C GLY A 76 -12.64 2.44 -1.84
N ALA A 77 -13.56 1.69 -1.25
CA ALA A 77 -13.75 1.58 0.19
C ALA A 77 -13.86 0.12 0.62
N VAL A 78 -13.18 -0.20 1.72
CA VAL A 78 -13.18 -1.54 2.33
C VAL A 78 -13.02 -1.43 3.84
N THR A 79 -13.56 -2.39 4.59
CA THR A 79 -13.26 -2.53 6.02
C THR A 79 -12.09 -3.48 6.18
N GLN A 80 -11.04 -3.05 6.89
CA GLN A 80 -9.86 -3.86 7.20
C GLN A 80 -9.62 -3.91 8.70
N THR A 81 -9.01 -4.99 9.15
CA THR A 81 -8.61 -5.17 10.55
C THR A 81 -7.16 -4.75 10.74
N PHE A 82 -6.92 -3.81 11.64
CA PHE A 82 -5.59 -3.42 12.09
C PHE A 82 -5.51 -3.63 13.60
N ASN A 83 -4.55 -4.45 14.06
CA ASN A 83 -4.36 -4.76 15.49
C ASN A 83 -5.66 -5.19 16.20
N GLY A 84 -6.47 -6.03 15.54
CA GLY A 84 -7.75 -6.51 16.05
C GLY A 84 -8.92 -5.53 15.95
N VAL A 85 -8.70 -4.31 15.45
CA VAL A 85 -9.73 -3.27 15.31
C VAL A 85 -10.16 -3.13 13.84
N GLN A 86 -11.47 -3.23 13.59
CA GLN A 86 -12.04 -2.98 12.27
C GLN A 86 -12.03 -1.48 11.95
N LYS A 87 -11.51 -1.12 10.77
CA LYS A 87 -11.37 0.26 10.29
C LYS A 87 -11.92 0.37 8.87
N GLN A 88 -12.73 1.39 8.59
CA GLN A 88 -13.10 1.74 7.23
C GLN A 88 -11.95 2.46 6.54
N CYS A 89 -11.54 1.94 5.40
CA CYS A 89 -10.34 2.34 4.68
C CYS A 89 -10.67 2.76 3.25
N ALA A 90 -9.96 3.78 2.78
CA ALA A 90 -9.87 4.10 1.37
C ALA A 90 -8.86 3.16 0.70
N VAL A 91 -9.17 2.80 -0.54
CA VAL A 91 -8.32 2.00 -1.42
C VAL A 91 -7.88 2.87 -2.58
N PHE A 92 -6.58 3.01 -2.76
CA PHE A 92 -5.96 3.76 -3.84
C PHE A 92 -5.21 2.79 -4.77
N PRO A 93 -5.84 2.32 -5.87
CA PRO A 93 -5.25 1.35 -6.78
C PRO A 93 -4.11 1.95 -7.61
N TRP A 94 -3.05 1.17 -7.79
CA TRP A 94 -1.90 1.49 -8.61
C TRP A 94 -1.95 0.69 -9.89
N PHE A 95 -1.62 1.35 -10.98
CA PHE A 95 -1.61 0.77 -12.31
C PHE A 95 -0.22 0.91 -12.91
N THR A 96 0.08 0.02 -13.84
CA THR A 96 1.30 0.04 -14.63
C THR A 96 0.92 -0.19 -16.08
N ASP A 97 1.79 0.23 -16.98
CA ASP A 97 1.64 -0.08 -18.39
C ASP A 97 1.73 -1.60 -18.64
N GLY A 98 0.97 -2.08 -19.64
CA GLY A 98 0.91 -3.50 -20.02
C GLY A 98 0.06 -4.42 -19.15
N GLU A 99 -0.64 -3.91 -18.13
CA GLU A 99 -1.51 -4.70 -17.24
C GLU A 99 -2.98 -4.23 -17.32
N ASP A 100 -3.90 -5.18 -17.49
CA ASP A 100 -5.35 -4.93 -17.66
C ASP A 100 -6.09 -4.47 -16.38
N GLY A 101 -5.35 -4.07 -15.34
CA GLY A 101 -5.96 -3.66 -14.08
C GLY A 101 -4.93 -3.27 -13.02
N PRO A 102 -5.40 -3.02 -11.78
CA PRO A 102 -4.50 -2.60 -10.72
C PRO A 102 -3.55 -3.72 -10.34
N VAL A 103 -2.26 -3.40 -10.26
CA VAL A 103 -1.22 -4.34 -9.81
C VAL A 103 -1.09 -4.36 -8.29
N ARG A 104 -1.45 -3.25 -7.64
CA ARG A 104 -1.36 -3.05 -6.20
C ARG A 104 -2.32 -1.97 -5.76
N ALA A 105 -2.53 -1.83 -4.47
CA ALA A 105 -3.21 -0.68 -3.90
C ALA A 105 -2.61 -0.32 -2.55
N LYS A 106 -2.68 0.97 -2.24
CA LYS A 106 -2.53 1.43 -0.87
C LYS A 106 -3.90 1.43 -0.21
N ILE A 107 -3.98 0.80 0.96
CA ILE A 107 -5.19 0.79 1.78
C ILE A 107 -4.88 1.56 3.05
N ARG A 108 -5.67 2.58 3.34
CA ARG A 108 -5.46 3.47 4.48
C ARG A 108 -6.78 3.77 5.20
N ALA A 109 -6.80 3.65 6.51
CA ALA A 109 -7.93 4.06 7.33
C ALA A 109 -8.16 5.58 7.22
N HIS A 110 -9.42 5.97 7.10
CA HIS A 110 -9.80 7.38 7.00
C HIS A 110 -9.46 8.17 8.28
N ASP A 111 -9.58 7.52 9.45
CA ASP A 111 -9.47 8.11 10.79
C ASP A 111 -8.08 7.96 11.44
N ASP A 112 -7.25 7.03 10.96
CA ASP A 112 -5.91 6.80 11.52
C ASP A 112 -4.88 6.57 10.41
N LYS A 113 -3.98 7.55 10.22
CA LYS A 113 -2.91 7.47 9.20
C LYS A 113 -1.89 6.36 9.45
N LYS A 114 -1.77 5.87 10.70
CA LYS A 114 -0.87 4.75 11.03
C LYS A 114 -1.43 3.41 10.57
N CYS A 115 -2.75 3.33 10.42
CA CYS A 115 -3.45 2.16 9.90
C CYS A 115 -3.46 2.20 8.36
N MET A 116 -2.34 1.78 7.77
CA MET A 116 -2.22 1.63 6.32
C MET A 116 -1.33 0.44 5.94
N ARG A 117 -1.57 -0.10 4.74
CA ARG A 117 -0.78 -1.21 4.16
C ARG A 117 -0.82 -1.17 2.64
N LEU A 118 0.10 -1.90 2.02
CA LEU A 118 0.07 -2.20 0.58
C LEU A 118 -0.52 -3.58 0.36
N GLU A 119 -1.36 -3.72 -0.66
CA GLU A 119 -2.03 -4.97 -1.00
C GLU A 119 -2.04 -5.21 -2.52
N PRO A 120 -1.62 -6.39 -3.02
CA PRO A 120 -1.01 -7.48 -2.26
C PRO A 120 0.37 -7.11 -1.68
N GLN A 121 0.79 -7.82 -0.64
CA GLN A 121 2.18 -7.74 -0.17
C GLN A 121 3.11 -8.33 -1.24
N GLY A 122 4.25 -7.68 -1.49
CA GLY A 122 5.16 -8.10 -2.57
C GLY A 122 4.63 -7.87 -3.99
N GLY A 123 3.45 -7.27 -4.16
CA GLY A 123 2.88 -6.98 -5.48
C GLY A 123 3.71 -6.02 -6.32
N GLY A 124 3.39 -5.96 -7.62
CA GLY A 124 4.04 -5.09 -8.60
C GLY A 124 4.04 -3.62 -8.21
N TRP A 125 4.98 -2.87 -8.78
CA TRP A 125 5.04 -1.42 -8.63
C TRP A 125 4.26 -0.75 -9.75
N GLY A 126 3.68 0.40 -9.43
CA GLY A 126 2.91 1.21 -10.36
C GLY A 126 2.64 2.59 -9.76
N PHE A 127 1.90 3.41 -10.48
CA PHE A 127 1.48 4.72 -10.00
C PHE A 127 -0.03 4.73 -9.76
N PHE A 128 -0.45 5.41 -8.70
CA PHE A 128 -1.85 5.79 -8.57
C PHE A 128 -2.18 6.82 -9.65
N GLY A 129 -3.31 6.64 -10.35
CA GLY A 129 -3.75 7.52 -11.44
C GLY A 129 -3.23 7.18 -12.83
N TRP A 130 -2.32 6.20 -12.96
CA TRP A 130 -1.77 5.81 -14.27
C TRP A 130 -2.84 5.31 -15.25
N ASN A 131 -3.94 4.75 -14.75
CA ASN A 131 -5.11 4.35 -15.56
C ASN A 131 -5.80 5.52 -16.28
N THR A 132 -5.46 6.76 -15.95
CA THR A 132 -6.06 7.95 -16.57
C THR A 132 -5.18 8.56 -17.66
N VAL A 133 -3.92 8.11 -17.78
CA VAL A 133 -2.95 8.62 -18.73
C VAL A 133 -3.14 7.92 -20.07
N GLU A 134 -3.17 8.71 -21.15
CA GLU A 134 -3.25 8.25 -22.53
C GLU A 134 -1.91 8.50 -23.24
N GLU A 135 -1.59 7.72 -24.28
CA GLU A 135 -0.35 7.91 -25.05
C GLU A 135 -0.27 9.29 -25.74
N THR A 136 -1.42 9.92 -25.95
CA THR A 136 -1.56 11.26 -26.54
C THR A 136 -1.29 12.39 -25.55
N ASP A 137 -1.20 12.10 -24.25
CA ASP A 137 -0.93 13.11 -23.22
C ASP A 137 0.51 13.65 -23.36
N THR A 138 0.62 14.97 -23.55
CA THR A 138 1.93 15.64 -23.70
C THR A 138 2.54 16.05 -22.36
N ALA A 139 1.74 16.09 -21.29
CA ALA A 139 2.16 16.45 -19.96
C ALA A 139 1.26 15.79 -18.91
N ILE A 140 1.88 15.32 -17.83
CA ILE A 140 1.18 14.82 -16.64
C ILE A 140 1.72 15.52 -15.40
N ALA A 141 0.87 15.71 -14.40
CA ALA A 141 1.28 16.17 -13.08
C ALA A 141 1.75 14.99 -12.23
N VAL A 142 2.91 15.12 -11.58
CA VAL A 142 3.40 14.13 -10.62
C VAL A 142 3.27 14.71 -9.22
N THR A 143 2.68 13.94 -8.31
CA THR A 143 2.39 14.36 -6.94
C THR A 143 3.00 13.40 -5.92
N GLU A 144 3.18 13.86 -4.69
CA GLU A 144 3.69 13.00 -3.60
C GLU A 144 2.64 11.97 -3.17
N GLY A 145 1.39 12.39 -2.98
CA GLY A 145 0.34 11.57 -2.40
C GLY A 145 -0.90 11.39 -3.27
N GLU A 146 -1.68 10.36 -2.97
CA GLU A 146 -2.86 9.99 -3.76
C GLU A 146 -3.96 11.07 -3.71
N LEU A 147 -4.10 11.74 -2.56
CA LEU A 147 -5.07 12.84 -2.41
C LEU A 147 -4.67 14.09 -3.23
N ASP A 148 -3.37 14.33 -3.40
CA ASP A 148 -2.88 15.46 -4.17
C ASP A 148 -3.14 15.23 -5.66
N ALA A 149 -2.91 14.01 -6.17
CA ALA A 149 -3.24 13.63 -7.54
C ALA A 149 -4.73 13.87 -7.85
N LEU A 150 -5.62 13.42 -6.95
CA LEU A 150 -7.07 13.65 -7.09
C LEU A 150 -7.40 15.15 -7.11
N THR A 151 -6.77 15.93 -6.23
CA THR A 151 -7.02 17.37 -6.12
C THR A 151 -6.56 18.10 -7.38
N VAL A 152 -5.35 17.80 -7.89
CA VAL A 152 -4.83 18.38 -9.13
C VAL A 152 -5.76 18.07 -10.28
N ARG A 153 -6.09 16.78 -10.49
CA ARG A 153 -6.99 16.36 -11.57
C ARG A 153 -8.32 17.11 -11.55
N GLN A 154 -8.92 17.26 -10.37
CA GLN A 154 -10.23 17.90 -10.23
C GLN A 154 -10.20 19.39 -10.57
N HIS A 155 -9.14 20.11 -10.18
CA HIS A 155 -9.09 21.56 -10.29
C HIS A 155 -8.43 22.06 -11.56
N THR A 156 -7.49 21.30 -12.14
CA THR A 156 -6.73 21.72 -13.33
C THR A 156 -7.13 20.96 -14.59
N ASN A 157 -7.89 19.86 -14.43
CA ASN A 157 -8.18 18.90 -15.49
C ASN A 157 -6.93 18.21 -16.09
N MET A 158 -5.74 18.41 -15.53
CA MET A 158 -4.53 17.70 -15.93
C MET A 158 -4.55 16.28 -15.40
N LYS A 159 -4.07 15.32 -16.19
CA LYS A 159 -3.83 13.97 -15.69
C LYS A 159 -2.76 14.02 -14.62
N ALA A 160 -3.01 13.36 -13.49
CA ALA A 160 -2.16 13.43 -12.33
C ALA A 160 -1.88 12.03 -11.79
N VAL A 161 -0.63 11.78 -11.45
CA VAL A 161 -0.20 10.51 -10.85
C VAL A 161 0.48 10.76 -9.52
N SER A 162 0.47 9.78 -8.63
CA SER A 162 1.24 9.85 -7.38
C SER A 162 2.29 8.76 -7.27
N LEU A 163 3.41 9.12 -6.65
CA LEU A 163 4.54 8.24 -6.46
C LEU A 163 4.25 7.17 -5.39
N PRO A 164 4.67 5.91 -5.59
CA PRO A 164 4.31 4.81 -4.71
C PRO A 164 4.95 4.90 -3.31
N ASN A 165 6.12 5.57 -3.18
CA ASN A 165 6.78 5.81 -1.89
C ASN A 165 6.93 7.32 -1.57
N GLY A 166 6.07 8.17 -2.15
CA GLY A 166 6.16 9.63 -2.01
C GLY A 166 7.52 10.17 -2.46
N CYS A 167 8.09 11.13 -1.73
CA CYS A 167 9.36 11.78 -2.07
C CYS A 167 10.57 10.83 -2.14
N ASN A 168 10.50 9.64 -1.52
CA ASN A 168 11.58 8.66 -1.58
C ASN A 168 11.64 7.92 -2.94
N SER A 169 10.66 8.13 -3.83
CA SER A 169 10.67 7.59 -5.20
C SER A 169 11.46 8.46 -6.19
N LEU A 170 11.88 9.66 -5.79
CA LEU A 170 12.75 10.51 -6.61
C LEU A 170 14.22 10.25 -6.25
N PRO A 171 15.16 10.44 -7.19
CA PRO A 171 16.58 10.37 -6.86
C PRO A 171 16.88 11.34 -5.71
N PRO A 172 17.84 11.01 -4.82
CA PRO A 172 18.28 11.95 -3.80
C PRO A 172 18.66 13.28 -4.47
N PRO A 173 18.42 14.42 -3.80
CA PRO A 173 18.78 15.71 -4.36
C PRO A 173 20.23 15.64 -4.84
N LEU A 174 20.45 16.00 -6.11
CA LEU A 174 21.78 16.05 -6.71
C LEU A 174 22.68 16.84 -5.75
N GLY A 175 23.68 16.15 -5.18
CA GLY A 175 24.34 16.54 -3.95
C GLY A 175 24.93 17.96 -3.96
N GLY A 176 24.87 18.60 -2.80
CA GLY A 176 25.52 19.89 -2.55
C GLY A 176 24.65 20.72 -1.62
N GLY A 177 25.13 20.97 -0.40
CA GLY A 177 24.51 21.92 0.50
C GLY A 177 24.45 23.29 -0.15
N VAL A 178 23.33 23.61 -0.76
CA VAL A 178 22.94 25.00 -1.03
C VAL A 178 21.75 25.25 -0.13
N SER A 179 22.05 25.92 0.99
CA SER A 179 21.02 26.54 1.82
C SER A 179 20.15 27.43 0.93
N LEU A 180 18.89 27.06 0.77
CA LEU A 180 17.85 27.94 0.20
C LEU A 180 17.47 29.09 1.15
N TRP A 181 18.11 29.15 2.33
CA TRP A 181 18.11 30.31 3.20
C TRP A 181 19.47 31.01 3.09
N GLY A 182 19.60 31.85 2.06
CA GLY A 182 20.59 32.92 2.02
C GLY A 182 20.09 34.08 2.88
N GLY A 183 20.86 34.42 3.91
CA GLY A 183 20.56 35.51 4.82
C GLY A 183 20.69 36.92 4.23
N GLY A 184 20.10 37.88 4.94
CA GLY A 184 20.21 39.33 4.78
C GLY A 184 18.84 39.97 5.07
N ARG A 185 18.58 40.66 6.17
CA ARG A 185 19.43 41.35 7.16
C ARG A 185 18.94 41.07 8.58
#